data_AF-A0A0K0XU84-F1
#
_entry.id   AF-A0A0K0XU84-F1
#
_cell.length_a   1.000
_cell.length_b   1.000
_cell.length_c   1.000
_cell.angle_alpha   90.00
_cell.angle_beta   90.00
_cell.angle_gamma   90.00
#
_symmetry.space_group_name_H-M   'P 1'
#
loop_
_entity.id
_entity.type
_entity.pdbx_description
1 polymer ?
#
loop_
_entity_poly.entity_id
_entity_poly.type
_entity_poly.pdbx_seq_one_letter_code
_entity_poly.pdbx_strand_id
1 'polypeptide(L)'
;MRRSAMTRSESSPVEKPWRASDDLFERLRELGFQKHTRFASLIWEGAFEGRRTSLTISRQTRTRYQGRTRRRAHLGWRLRIEMECRVMTRLYFVKESVTRWRLLRWLYRLKKQSVIEDLPSVLEGFDVVAADETWGLTLIEDWASMLNVASLLTERSSEQLRGSVYFQPERLHYGSGLLQVSDMDATWIESVLRRAARIAEGAEGLPDPTVQSAPTRLERLSRKQPLLAGALVLSAVLGGLAIMTLTGLSLVLALAWGLSRL
;
A
#
# COMPACT_ATOMS: atom_id res chain seq x y z
N MET A 1 -30.15 -4.63 49.01
CA MET A 1 -30.73 -4.72 47.64
C MET A 1 -30.54 -3.39 46.92
N ARG A 2 -29.50 -3.25 46.08
CA ARG A 2 -29.31 -2.08 45.20
C ARG A 2 -29.71 -2.49 43.78
N ARG A 3 -30.77 -1.86 43.26
CA ARG A 3 -31.17 -1.98 41.85
C ARG A 3 -30.15 -1.21 41.00
N SER A 4 -29.25 -1.91 40.32
CA SER A 4 -28.42 -1.32 39.27
C SER A 4 -29.31 -1.00 38.08
N ALA A 5 -29.53 0.29 37.84
CA ALA A 5 -30.12 0.78 36.61
C ALA A 5 -29.22 0.35 35.45
N MET A 6 -29.74 -0.57 34.64
CA MET A 6 -29.13 -1.04 33.40
C MET A 6 -29.25 0.11 32.40
N THR A 7 -28.23 0.97 32.33
CA THR A 7 -28.13 1.97 31.28
C THR A 7 -28.01 1.23 29.95
N ARG A 8 -29.10 1.25 29.20
CA ARG A 8 -29.16 0.87 27.79
C ARG A 8 -28.07 1.66 27.08
N SER A 9 -27.01 0.96 26.68
CA SER A 9 -26.01 1.48 25.75
C SER A 9 -26.76 2.04 24.56
N GLU A 10 -26.66 3.35 24.39
CA GLU A 10 -27.09 4.05 23.20
C GLU A 10 -26.56 3.29 21.98
N SER A 11 -27.50 2.88 21.14
CA SER A 11 -27.27 2.43 19.79
C SER A 11 -26.30 3.38 19.12
N SER A 12 -25.17 2.84 18.64
CA SER A 12 -24.27 3.53 17.73
C SER A 12 -25.10 4.28 16.68
N PRO A 13 -24.83 5.57 16.43
CA PRO A 13 -25.56 6.28 15.40
C PRO A 13 -25.35 5.54 14.09
N VAL A 14 -26.46 5.22 13.42
CA VAL A 14 -26.46 4.80 12.02
C VAL A 14 -25.73 5.93 11.27
N GLU A 15 -24.47 5.71 10.91
CA GLU A 15 -23.69 6.63 10.09
C GLU A 15 -24.54 6.95 8.85
N LYS A 16 -25.02 8.19 8.77
CA LYS A 16 -25.74 8.68 7.60
C LYS A 16 -24.89 8.40 6.36
N PRO A 17 -25.50 7.91 5.27
CA PRO A 17 -24.77 7.64 4.03
C PRO A 17 -24.13 8.95 3.53
N TRP A 18 -22.80 8.95 3.51
CA TRP A 18 -21.89 9.72 2.66
C TRP A 18 -22.53 10.88 1.84
N ARG A 19 -22.80 12.04 2.45
CA ARG A 19 -23.15 13.28 1.70
C ARG A 19 -21.94 14.05 1.19
N ALA A 20 -20.80 13.96 1.87
CA ALA A 20 -19.51 14.48 1.39
C ALA A 20 -19.00 13.77 0.12
N SER A 21 -19.75 12.79 -0.38
CA SER A 21 -19.37 11.98 -1.53
C SER A 21 -19.82 12.55 -2.86
N ASP A 22 -20.88 13.35 -2.89
CA ASP A 22 -21.46 13.81 -4.15
C ASP A 22 -20.53 14.83 -4.82
N ASP A 23 -20.05 15.84 -4.09
CA ASP A 23 -19.09 16.83 -4.60
C ASP A 23 -17.77 16.18 -5.07
N LEU A 24 -17.26 15.21 -4.31
CA LEU A 24 -16.07 14.45 -4.72
C LEU A 24 -16.32 13.64 -5.99
N PHE A 25 -17.48 12.99 -6.09
CA PHE A 25 -17.82 12.18 -7.26
C PHE A 25 -18.03 13.04 -8.50
N GLU A 26 -18.70 14.18 -8.35
CA GLU A 26 -18.86 15.17 -9.41
C GLU A 26 -17.51 15.69 -9.86
N ARG A 27 -16.63 16.08 -8.93
CA ARG A 27 -15.29 16.56 -9.27
C ARG A 27 -14.45 15.50 -9.97
N LEU A 28 -14.45 14.25 -9.48
CA LEU A 28 -13.74 13.16 -10.14
C LEU A 28 -14.28 12.91 -11.55
N ARG A 29 -15.60 13.01 -11.75
CA ARG A 29 -16.22 12.90 -13.07
C ARG A 29 -15.82 14.06 -14.00
N GLU A 30 -15.77 15.30 -13.49
CA GLU A 30 -15.26 16.46 -14.24
C GLU A 30 -13.80 16.29 -14.67
N LEU A 31 -12.99 15.67 -13.80
CA LEU A 31 -11.61 15.29 -14.09
C LEU A 31 -11.49 14.07 -15.03
N GLY A 32 -12.61 13.56 -15.57
CA GLY A 32 -12.63 12.47 -16.54
C GLY A 32 -12.52 11.07 -15.94
N PHE A 33 -12.69 10.91 -14.63
CA PHE A 33 -12.69 9.60 -13.99
C PHE A 33 -14.05 8.91 -14.07
N GLN A 34 -14.03 7.61 -14.36
CA GLN A 34 -15.19 6.74 -14.37
C GLN A 34 -15.20 5.86 -13.13
N LYS A 35 -16.35 5.79 -12.45
CA LYS A 35 -16.52 5.02 -11.22
C LYS A 35 -16.71 3.53 -11.54
N HIS A 36 -15.84 2.70 -10.99
CA HIS A 36 -15.94 1.25 -10.94
C HIS A 36 -16.11 0.82 -9.48
N THR A 37 -17.29 0.38 -9.08
CA THR A 37 -17.48 -0.08 -7.69
C THR A 37 -17.17 -1.57 -7.57
N ARG A 38 -16.32 -1.96 -6.62
CA ARG A 38 -16.08 -3.36 -6.24
C ARG A 38 -16.39 -3.57 -4.77
N PHE A 39 -16.64 -4.80 -4.35
CA PHE A 39 -17.07 -5.11 -2.98
C PHE A 39 -16.13 -4.43 -1.94
N ALA A 40 -16.69 -3.58 -1.07
CA ALA A 40 -16.00 -2.80 -0.03
C ALA A 40 -14.95 -1.75 -0.47
N SER A 41 -14.86 -1.42 -1.76
CA SER A 41 -13.97 -0.36 -2.28
C SER A 41 -14.62 0.44 -3.40
N LEU A 42 -14.41 1.75 -3.38
CA LEU A 42 -14.78 2.64 -4.47
C LEU A 42 -13.54 2.85 -5.33
N ILE A 43 -13.61 2.47 -6.60
CA ILE A 43 -12.52 2.59 -7.54
C ILE A 43 -12.94 3.56 -8.64
N TRP A 44 -12.02 4.38 -9.09
CA TRP A 44 -12.19 5.27 -10.23
C TRP A 44 -11.01 5.09 -11.16
N GLU A 45 -11.27 5.03 -12.47
CA GLU A 45 -10.23 4.95 -13.49
C GLU A 45 -10.43 6.08 -14.51
N GLY A 46 -9.34 6.70 -14.93
CA GLY A 46 -9.37 7.81 -15.88
C GLY A 46 -7.98 8.16 -16.38
N ALA A 47 -7.90 9.28 -17.08
CA ALA A 47 -6.63 9.90 -17.43
C ALA A 47 -6.52 11.25 -16.71
N PHE A 48 -5.42 11.46 -15.98
CA PHE A 48 -5.12 12.72 -15.32
C PHE A 48 -3.78 13.24 -15.85
N GLU A 49 -3.78 14.46 -16.40
CA GLU A 49 -2.59 15.07 -17.03
C GLU A 49 -1.91 14.13 -18.04
N GLY A 50 -2.72 13.44 -18.86
CA GLY A 50 -2.24 12.51 -19.90
C GLY A 50 -1.79 11.13 -19.41
N ARG A 51 -1.90 10.84 -18.11
CA ARG A 51 -1.46 9.57 -17.50
C ARG A 51 -2.66 8.72 -17.11
N ARG A 52 -2.63 7.41 -17.36
CA ARG A 52 -3.67 6.53 -16.84
C ARG A 52 -3.58 6.44 -15.33
N THR A 53 -4.66 6.81 -14.64
CA THR A 53 -4.72 6.86 -13.19
C THR A 53 -5.88 6.05 -12.65
N SER A 54 -5.61 5.27 -11.61
CA SER A 54 -6.62 4.59 -10.80
C SER A 54 -6.62 5.18 -9.39
N LEU A 55 -7.79 5.51 -8.89
CA LEU A 55 -8.01 6.00 -7.53
C LEU A 55 -8.89 5.01 -6.79
N THR A 56 -8.45 4.54 -5.63
CA THR A 56 -9.18 3.57 -4.82
C THR A 56 -9.37 4.12 -3.40
N ILE A 57 -10.62 4.27 -2.97
CA ILE A 57 -10.99 4.56 -1.59
C ILE A 57 -11.52 3.27 -0.97
N SER A 58 -10.85 2.80 0.08
CA SER A 58 -11.16 1.53 0.72
C SER A 58 -11.40 1.70 2.21
N ARG A 59 -12.43 1.02 2.72
CA ARG A 59 -12.76 1.00 4.15
C ARG A 59 -11.73 0.15 4.89
N GLN A 60 -11.11 0.70 5.93
CA GLN A 60 -10.18 -0.01 6.80
C GLN A 60 -10.90 -0.46 8.07
N THR A 61 -10.82 -1.76 8.37
CA THR A 61 -11.45 -2.34 9.57
C THR A 61 -10.44 -3.18 10.35
N ARG A 62 -10.55 -3.15 11.68
CA ARG A 62 -9.78 -4.02 12.57
C ARG A 62 -10.71 -4.99 13.26
N THR A 63 -10.40 -6.27 13.19
CA THR A 63 -11.07 -7.27 14.02
C THR A 63 -10.45 -7.21 15.41
N ARG A 64 -11.26 -6.94 16.44
CA ARG A 64 -10.90 -7.12 17.85
C ARG A 64 -11.60 -8.36 18.38
N TYR A 65 -10.85 -9.16 19.12
CA TYR A 65 -11.35 -10.34 19.83
C TYR A 65 -11.44 -10.00 21.31
N GLN A 66 -12.62 -10.17 21.90
CA GLN A 66 -12.83 -10.03 23.33
C GLN A 66 -13.55 -11.29 23.83
N GLY A 67 -12.77 -12.21 24.41
CA GLY A 67 -13.23 -13.57 24.69
C GLY A 67 -13.66 -14.29 23.41
N ARG A 68 -14.89 -14.84 23.40
CA ARG A 68 -15.50 -15.51 22.23
C ARG A 68 -16.15 -14.55 21.22
N THR A 69 -16.20 -13.25 21.51
CA THR A 69 -16.92 -12.29 20.67
C THR A 69 -15.98 -11.63 19.67
N ARG A 70 -16.33 -11.73 18.39
CA ARG A 70 -15.65 -11.04 17.29
C ARG A 70 -16.34 -9.71 17.03
N ARG A 71 -15.64 -8.58 17.23
CA ARG A 71 -16.14 -7.26 16.82
C ARG A 71 -15.24 -6.68 15.73
N ARG A 72 -15.82 -6.20 14.63
CA ARG A 72 -15.10 -5.41 13.63
C ARG A 72 -15.29 -3.93 13.96
N ALA A 73 -14.20 -3.26 14.30
CA ALA A 73 -14.18 -1.82 14.47
C ALA A 73 -13.78 -1.16 13.14
N HIS A 74 -14.57 -0.19 12.70
CA HIS A 74 -14.18 0.70 11.62
C HIS A 74 -13.03 1.58 12.11
N LEU A 75 -11.93 1.61 11.37
CA LEU A 75 -10.77 2.45 11.70
C LEU A 75 -10.82 3.77 10.94
N GLY A 76 -11.33 3.75 9.73
CA GLY A 76 -11.30 4.89 8.82
C GLY A 76 -11.19 4.42 7.38
N TRP A 77 -10.71 5.30 6.53
CA TRP A 77 -10.60 5.10 5.09
C TRP A 77 -9.16 5.21 4.64
N ARG A 78 -8.85 4.62 3.50
CA ARG A 78 -7.54 4.77 2.86
C ARG A 78 -7.72 5.06 1.39
N LEU A 79 -7.09 6.15 0.96
CA LEU A 79 -6.92 6.52 -0.43
C LEU A 79 -5.69 5.83 -0.99
N ARG A 80 -5.81 5.25 -2.18
CA ARG A 80 -4.70 4.77 -2.99
C ARG A 80 -4.81 5.38 -4.37
N ILE A 81 -3.69 5.83 -4.91
CA ILE A 81 -3.59 6.33 -6.27
C ILE A 81 -2.50 5.52 -6.96
N GLU A 82 -2.82 5.00 -8.12
CA GLU A 82 -1.88 4.32 -9.02
C GLU A 82 -1.86 5.11 -10.31
N MET A 83 -0.72 5.71 -10.62
CA MET A 83 -0.54 6.56 -11.79
C MET A 83 0.49 5.94 -12.73
N GLU A 84 0.21 5.95 -14.02
CA GLU A 84 1.15 5.54 -15.04
C GLU A 84 2.41 6.42 -15.02
N CYS A 85 3.56 5.76 -15.00
CA CYS A 85 4.87 6.39 -14.94
C CYS A 85 5.86 5.54 -15.74
N ARG A 86 6.59 6.10 -16.71
CA ARG A 86 7.48 5.37 -17.63
C ARG A 86 8.73 4.80 -16.97
N VAL A 87 8.94 5.07 -15.69
CA VAL A 87 10.06 4.55 -14.91
C VAL A 87 9.97 3.01 -14.81
N MET A 88 11.01 2.34 -15.27
CA MET A 88 11.12 0.87 -15.32
C MET A 88 11.92 0.29 -14.16
N THR A 89 12.00 0.95 -13.00
CA THR A 89 12.69 0.43 -11.81
C THR A 89 11.78 0.43 -10.57
N ARG A 90 12.33 -0.02 -9.44
CA ARG A 90 11.63 -0.09 -8.16
C ARG A 90 12.32 0.79 -7.14
N LEU A 91 11.55 1.64 -6.48
CA LEU A 91 12.04 2.54 -5.43
C LEU A 91 10.95 2.71 -4.37
N TYR A 92 11.31 2.55 -3.10
CA TYR A 92 10.38 2.62 -1.98
C TYR A 92 10.89 3.58 -0.92
N PHE A 93 10.04 4.53 -0.51
CA PHE A 93 10.28 5.34 0.68
C PHE A 93 9.75 4.57 1.90
N VAL A 94 10.65 4.18 2.80
CA VAL A 94 10.34 3.36 3.98
C VAL A 94 10.74 4.08 5.25
N LYS A 95 10.07 3.82 6.37
CA LYS A 95 10.50 4.42 7.66
C LYS A 95 11.90 3.90 8.03
N GLU A 96 12.78 4.77 8.50
CA GLU A 96 14.13 4.41 8.96
C GLU A 96 14.10 3.30 10.04
N SER A 97 13.08 3.30 10.91
CA SER A 97 12.91 2.25 11.93
C SER A 97 12.79 0.83 11.36
N VAL A 98 12.34 0.71 10.11
CA VAL A 98 12.12 -0.57 9.42
C VAL A 98 13.44 -1.11 8.88
N THR A 99 14.25 -0.26 8.25
CA THR A 99 15.58 -0.58 7.73
C THR A 99 16.62 -0.76 8.84
N ARG A 100 16.44 -0.24 10.05
CA ARG A 100 17.32 -0.54 11.21
C ARG A 100 17.42 -2.05 11.53
N TRP A 101 16.44 -2.86 11.11
CA TRP A 101 16.44 -4.30 11.36
C TRP A 101 17.39 -5.04 10.41
N ARG A 102 18.43 -5.69 10.95
CA ARG A 102 19.46 -6.42 10.17
C ARG A 102 18.87 -7.47 9.23
N LEU A 103 17.85 -8.20 9.68
CA LEU A 103 17.17 -9.20 8.86
C LEU A 103 16.54 -8.58 7.61
N LEU A 104 15.94 -7.40 7.75
CA LEU A 104 15.30 -6.74 6.63
C LEU A 104 16.32 -6.19 5.62
N ARG A 105 17.44 -5.61 6.10
CA ARG A 105 18.56 -5.24 5.23
C ARG A 105 19.14 -6.43 4.50
N TRP A 106 19.20 -7.59 5.14
CA TRP A 106 19.62 -8.83 4.49
C TRP A 106 18.62 -9.27 3.41
N LEU A 107 17.32 -9.18 3.67
CA LEU A 107 16.28 -9.45 2.68
C LEU A 107 16.33 -8.48 1.48
N TYR A 108 16.60 -7.20 1.70
CA TYR A 108 16.78 -6.23 0.61
C TYR A 108 18.02 -6.57 -0.23
N ARG A 109 19.14 -6.91 0.40
CA ARG A 109 20.34 -7.38 -0.30
C ARG A 109 20.08 -8.63 -1.15
N LEU A 110 19.34 -9.62 -0.62
CA LEU A 110 18.93 -10.79 -1.41
C LEU A 110 18.07 -10.43 -2.62
N LYS A 111 17.25 -9.39 -2.51
CA LYS A 111 16.44 -8.86 -3.60
C LYS A 111 17.22 -7.94 -4.54
N LYS A 112 18.54 -7.79 -4.35
CA LYS A 112 19.41 -6.86 -5.08
C LYS A 112 18.91 -5.42 -4.99
N GLN A 113 18.49 -5.01 -3.79
CA GLN A 113 18.05 -3.66 -3.48
C GLN A 113 19.04 -3.02 -2.51
N SER A 114 19.43 -1.79 -2.82
CA SER A 114 20.26 -0.94 -1.96
C SER A 114 19.37 -0.09 -1.05
N VAL A 115 19.90 0.25 0.12
CA VAL A 115 19.28 1.19 1.07
C VAL A 115 20.10 2.48 1.03
N ILE A 116 19.45 3.59 0.66
CA ILE A 116 20.01 4.94 0.64
C ILE A 116 19.53 5.64 1.91
N GLU A 117 20.48 6.02 2.76
CA GLU A 117 20.24 6.60 4.09
C GLU A 117 20.50 8.12 4.11
N ASP A 118 21.40 8.60 3.25
CA ASP A 118 21.70 10.03 3.13
C ASP A 118 20.61 10.70 2.28
N LEU A 119 19.59 11.21 2.97
CA LEU A 119 18.44 11.85 2.36
C LEU A 119 18.37 13.33 2.72
N PRO A 120 17.75 14.14 1.85
CA PRO A 120 17.45 15.53 2.17
C PRO A 120 16.59 15.64 3.44
N SER A 121 16.78 16.73 4.19
CA SER A 121 16.10 16.96 5.49
C SER A 121 14.58 16.89 5.42
N VAL A 122 13.97 17.18 4.26
CA VAL A 122 12.52 17.06 4.05
C VAL A 122 12.01 15.61 4.16
N LEU A 123 12.89 14.62 4.08
CA LEU A 123 12.59 13.19 4.23
C LEU A 123 13.09 12.61 5.56
N GLU A 124 13.28 13.44 6.59
CA GLU A 124 13.74 12.97 7.90
C GLU A 124 12.87 11.81 8.46
N GLY A 125 13.55 10.76 8.94
CA GLY A 125 12.93 9.54 9.47
C GLY A 125 12.48 8.54 8.40
N PHE A 126 12.88 8.73 7.14
CA PHE A 126 12.74 7.77 6.06
C PHE A 126 14.11 7.35 5.52
N ASP A 127 14.14 6.14 4.95
CA ASP A 127 15.19 5.64 4.08
C ASP A 127 14.59 5.35 2.70
N VAL A 128 15.42 5.32 1.67
CA VAL A 128 15.01 4.91 0.32
C VAL A 128 15.57 3.54 -0.01
N VAL A 129 14.70 2.60 -0.37
CA VAL A 129 15.10 1.27 -0.87
C VAL A 129 14.95 1.25 -2.38
N ALA A 130 16.05 1.15 -3.11
CA ALA A 130 16.06 1.22 -4.57
C ALA A 130 16.65 -0.05 -5.18
N ALA A 131 16.09 -0.50 -6.31
CA ALA A 131 16.69 -1.55 -7.13
C ALA A 131 17.83 -1.00 -8.00
N ASP A 132 17.71 0.26 -8.44
CA ASP A 132 18.79 1.04 -9.06
C ASP A 132 19.18 2.17 -8.10
N GLU A 133 20.33 2.00 -7.45
CA GLU A 133 20.83 2.98 -6.47
C GLU A 133 21.21 4.30 -7.13
N THR A 134 21.88 4.25 -8.29
CA THR A 134 22.34 5.45 -9.00
C THR A 134 21.17 6.29 -9.45
N TRP A 135 20.17 5.68 -10.09
CA TRP A 135 18.94 6.38 -10.47
C TRP A 135 18.18 6.90 -9.25
N GLY A 136 18.13 6.13 -8.17
CA GLY A 136 17.50 6.54 -6.91
C GLY A 136 18.13 7.80 -6.32
N LEU A 137 19.47 7.89 -6.33
CA LEU A 137 20.20 9.09 -5.90
C LEU A 137 19.89 10.29 -6.79
N THR A 138 19.89 10.13 -8.12
CA THR A 138 19.53 11.21 -9.04
C THR A 138 18.11 11.72 -8.82
N LEU A 139 17.15 10.84 -8.51
CA LEU A 139 15.78 11.26 -8.16
C LEU A 139 15.74 12.05 -6.84
N ILE A 140 16.55 11.64 -5.85
CA ILE A 140 16.62 12.31 -4.55
C ILE A 140 17.22 13.72 -4.68
N GLU A 141 18.13 13.93 -5.64
CA GLU A 141 18.69 15.24 -5.96
C GLU A 141 17.65 16.22 -6.56
N ASP A 142 16.56 15.71 -7.16
CA ASP A 142 15.43 16.54 -7.57
C ASP A 142 14.60 17.00 -6.36
N TRP A 143 15.02 18.14 -5.80
CA TRP A 143 14.40 18.74 -4.64
C TRP A 143 12.90 19.02 -4.81
N ALA A 144 12.45 19.40 -6.02
CA ALA A 144 11.04 19.69 -6.27
C ALA A 144 10.19 18.41 -6.14
N SER A 145 10.68 17.28 -6.68
CA SER A 145 10.05 15.98 -6.49
C SER A 145 10.07 15.56 -5.02
N MET A 146 11.20 15.74 -4.31
CA MET A 146 11.31 15.35 -2.90
C MET A 146 10.38 16.15 -1.98
N LEU A 147 10.16 17.45 -2.24
CA LEU A 147 9.14 18.23 -1.52
C LEU A 147 7.73 17.66 -1.70
N ASN A 148 7.38 17.27 -2.94
CA ASN A 148 6.09 16.64 -3.20
C ASN A 148 6.00 15.28 -2.49
N VAL A 149 7.04 14.45 -2.55
CA VAL A 149 7.09 13.15 -1.86
C VAL A 149 6.94 13.33 -0.35
N ALA A 150 7.74 14.21 0.26
CA ALA A 150 7.68 14.51 1.69
C ALA A 150 6.28 14.93 2.12
N SER A 151 5.65 15.83 1.34
CA SER A 151 4.28 16.27 1.61
C SER A 151 3.29 15.10 1.57
N LEU A 152 3.39 14.20 0.59
CA LEU A 152 2.49 13.05 0.48
C LEU A 152 2.73 12.00 1.59
N LEU A 153 3.98 11.82 2.02
CA LEU A 153 4.31 10.87 3.08
C LEU A 153 3.81 11.31 4.47
N THR A 154 3.76 12.62 4.70
CA THR A 154 3.51 13.21 6.03
C THR A 154 2.15 13.86 6.18
N GLU A 155 1.53 14.35 5.10
CA GLU A 155 0.25 15.03 5.16
C GLU A 155 -0.88 14.09 5.60
N ARG A 156 -1.72 14.59 6.52
CA ARG A 156 -2.87 13.85 7.10
C ARG A 156 -2.46 12.44 7.55
N SER A 157 -1.21 12.29 8.00
CA SER A 157 -0.68 11.05 8.53
C SER A 157 -0.88 10.97 10.04
N SER A 158 -1.08 9.75 10.55
CA SER A 158 -1.02 9.47 11.99
C SER A 158 0.30 8.76 12.31
N GLU A 159 0.74 8.82 13.57
CA GLU A 159 1.92 8.07 14.03
C GLU A 159 1.86 6.58 13.66
N GLN A 160 0.64 6.02 13.68
CA GLN A 160 0.38 4.59 13.44
C GLN A 160 0.40 4.21 11.96
N LEU A 161 -0.05 5.09 11.04
CA LEU A 161 -0.11 4.83 9.60
C LEU A 161 0.27 6.09 8.82
N ARG A 162 1.52 6.13 8.35
CA ARG A 162 2.02 7.16 7.44
C ARG A 162 1.61 6.91 5.99
N GLY A 163 1.66 7.97 5.19
CA GLY A 163 1.55 7.84 3.74
C GLY A 163 2.67 6.96 3.19
N SER A 164 2.45 6.42 2.00
CA SER A 164 3.44 5.64 1.26
C SER A 164 3.50 6.16 -0.17
N VAL A 165 4.70 6.46 -0.65
CA VAL A 165 5.01 6.74 -2.04
C VAL A 165 6.03 5.71 -2.49
N TYR A 166 5.85 5.13 -3.67
CA TYR A 166 6.84 4.20 -4.24
C TYR A 166 6.65 4.03 -5.74
N PHE A 167 7.73 3.65 -6.42
CA PHE A 167 7.75 3.29 -7.83
C PHE A 167 7.73 1.77 -7.97
N GLN A 168 6.86 1.29 -8.84
CA GLN A 168 6.94 -0.02 -9.45
C GLN A 168 7.16 0.18 -10.96
N PRO A 169 7.57 -0.87 -11.69
CA PRO A 169 7.67 -0.77 -13.13
C PRO A 169 6.36 -0.28 -13.73
N GLU A 170 6.47 0.81 -14.51
CA GLU A 170 5.39 1.48 -15.23
C GLU A 170 4.41 2.26 -14.33
N ARG A 171 4.66 2.39 -13.02
CA ARG A 171 3.69 2.93 -12.06
C ARG A 171 4.32 3.70 -10.90
N LEU A 172 3.78 4.88 -10.64
CA LEU A 172 3.88 5.57 -9.36
C LEU A 172 2.69 5.19 -8.48
N HIS A 173 2.97 4.80 -7.25
CA HIS A 173 1.94 4.48 -6.26
C HIS A 173 1.99 5.48 -5.12
N TYR A 174 0.81 5.96 -4.74
CA TYR A 174 0.56 6.66 -3.50
C TYR A 174 -0.48 5.91 -2.68
N GLY A 175 -0.28 5.84 -1.37
CA GLY A 175 -1.28 5.37 -0.42
C GLY A 175 -1.30 6.28 0.79
N SER A 176 -2.45 6.85 1.11
CA SER A 176 -2.59 7.68 2.30
C SER A 176 -2.38 6.87 3.59
N GLY A 177 -2.21 7.59 4.70
CA GLY A 177 -2.50 7.07 6.03
C GLY A 177 -3.99 6.75 6.22
N LEU A 178 -4.38 6.57 7.47
CA LEU A 178 -5.79 6.37 7.83
C LEU A 178 -6.51 7.72 7.89
N LEU A 179 -7.52 7.90 7.04
CA LEU A 179 -8.29 9.13 6.89
C LEU A 179 -9.67 8.98 7.54
N GLN A 180 -10.19 10.06 8.12
CA GLN A 180 -11.62 10.19 8.36
C GLN A 180 -12.34 10.62 7.09
N VAL A 181 -13.66 10.49 7.06
CA VAL A 181 -14.47 10.89 5.90
C VAL A 181 -14.36 12.39 5.64
N SER A 182 -14.31 13.19 6.70
CA SER A 182 -14.11 14.65 6.62
C SER A 182 -12.81 15.06 5.94
N ASP A 183 -11.82 14.15 5.92
CA ASP A 183 -10.49 14.41 5.40
C ASP A 183 -10.37 14.04 3.92
N MET A 184 -11.46 13.66 3.26
CA MET A 184 -11.49 13.25 1.86
C MET A 184 -12.36 14.19 1.04
N ASP A 185 -11.94 15.44 0.95
CA ASP A 185 -12.56 16.45 0.11
C ASP A 185 -11.96 16.46 -1.31
N ALA A 186 -12.72 17.00 -2.25
CA ALA A 186 -12.38 17.03 -3.68
C ALA A 186 -11.09 17.84 -3.96
N THR A 187 -10.96 19.01 -3.33
CA THR A 187 -9.81 19.91 -3.48
C THR A 187 -8.52 19.22 -3.01
N TRP A 188 -8.58 18.55 -1.87
CA TRP A 188 -7.46 17.79 -1.34
C TRP A 188 -7.08 16.63 -2.27
N ILE A 189 -8.05 15.82 -2.74
CA ILE A 189 -7.77 14.71 -3.66
C ILE A 189 -7.13 15.22 -4.96
N GLU A 190 -7.63 16.32 -5.52
CA GLU A 190 -7.04 16.94 -6.70
C GLU A 190 -5.60 17.43 -6.42
N SER A 191 -5.34 18.03 -5.26
CA SER A 191 -3.99 18.42 -4.85
C SER A 191 -3.02 17.24 -4.77
N VAL A 192 -3.51 16.07 -4.31
CA VAL A 192 -2.71 14.85 -4.22
C VAL A 192 -2.41 14.31 -5.61
N LEU A 193 -3.40 14.31 -6.51
CA LEU A 193 -3.23 13.90 -7.91
C LEU A 193 -2.19 14.76 -8.63
N ARG A 194 -2.27 16.10 -8.49
CA ARG A 194 -1.29 17.03 -9.09
C ARG A 194 0.13 16.81 -8.56
N ARG A 195 0.28 16.58 -7.25
CA ARG A 195 1.60 16.28 -6.66
C ARG A 195 2.15 14.95 -7.12
N ALA A 196 1.31 13.91 -7.21
CA ALA A 196 1.70 12.62 -7.78
C ALA A 196 2.13 12.77 -9.26
N ALA A 197 1.41 13.57 -10.04
CA ALA A 197 1.76 13.84 -11.43
C ALA A 197 3.11 14.56 -11.56
N ARG A 198 3.38 15.58 -10.73
CA ARG A 198 4.68 16.26 -10.68
C ARG A 198 5.83 15.34 -10.28
N ILE A 199 5.62 14.43 -9.33
CA ILE A 199 6.62 13.41 -8.96
C ILE A 199 6.88 12.47 -10.15
N ALA A 200 5.83 12.04 -10.85
CA ALA A 200 5.98 11.17 -12.01
C ALA A 200 6.69 11.89 -13.17
N GLU A 201 6.37 13.16 -13.41
CA GLU A 201 7.03 14.01 -14.40
C GLU A 201 8.52 14.22 -14.08
N GLY A 202 8.85 14.60 -12.84
CA GLY A 202 10.24 14.74 -12.40
C GLY A 202 11.03 13.44 -12.57
N ALA A 203 10.45 12.31 -12.18
CA ALA A 203 11.09 11.00 -12.31
C ALA A 203 11.28 10.54 -13.77
N GLU A 204 10.37 10.90 -14.67
CA GLU A 204 10.49 10.61 -16.11
C GLU A 204 11.43 11.55 -16.86
N GLY A 205 11.70 12.73 -16.29
CA GLY A 205 12.68 13.68 -16.84
C GLY A 205 14.14 13.24 -16.61
N LEU A 206 14.36 12.25 -15.75
CA LEU A 206 15.69 11.70 -15.46
C LEU A 206 16.15 10.74 -16.57
N PRO A 207 17.47 10.49 -16.68
CA PRO A 207 17.98 9.39 -17.49
C PRO A 207 17.31 8.05 -17.11
N ASP A 208 17.15 7.17 -18.08
CA ASP A 208 16.58 5.86 -17.84
C ASP A 208 17.38 5.07 -16.78
N PRO A 209 16.72 4.33 -15.86
CA PRO A 209 17.41 3.48 -14.91
C PRO A 209 18.29 2.44 -15.63
N THR A 210 19.51 2.27 -15.14
CA THR A 210 20.46 1.24 -15.57
C THR A 210 19.99 -0.17 -15.18
N VAL A 211 19.37 -0.29 -14.01
CA VAL A 211 18.77 -1.54 -13.50
C VAL A 211 17.26 -1.48 -13.70
N GLN A 212 16.81 -2.08 -14.79
CA GLN A 212 15.39 -2.20 -15.09
C GLN A 212 14.78 -3.44 -14.44
N SER A 213 13.62 -3.25 -13.81
CA SER A 213 12.78 -4.28 -13.26
C SER A 213 11.62 -4.55 -14.22
N ALA A 214 11.51 -5.76 -14.75
CA ALA A 214 10.32 -6.15 -15.49
C ALA A 214 9.16 -6.46 -14.52
N PRO A 215 7.91 -6.07 -14.83
CA PRO A 215 6.76 -6.52 -14.06
C PRO A 215 6.67 -8.05 -14.17
N THR A 216 6.58 -8.72 -13.02
CA THR A 216 6.54 -10.19 -12.97
C THR A 216 5.29 -10.72 -13.68
N ARG A 217 5.30 -11.99 -14.12
CA ARG A 217 4.11 -12.60 -14.74
C ARG A 217 2.90 -12.55 -13.81
N LEU A 218 3.11 -12.73 -12.51
CA LEU A 218 2.07 -12.65 -11.50
C LEU A 218 1.57 -11.20 -11.31
N GLU A 219 2.45 -10.20 -11.32
CA GLU A 219 2.05 -8.78 -11.28
C GLU A 219 1.23 -8.39 -12.50
N ARG A 220 1.61 -8.86 -13.70
CA ARG A 220 0.79 -8.64 -14.91
C ARG A 220 -0.55 -9.35 -14.81
N LEU A 221 -0.57 -10.57 -14.28
CA LEU A 221 -1.80 -11.34 -14.09
C LEU A 221 -2.71 -10.71 -13.04
N SER A 222 -2.18 -10.23 -11.92
CA SER A 222 -2.97 -9.59 -10.86
C SER A 222 -3.62 -8.30 -11.34
N ARG A 223 -2.94 -7.55 -12.22
CA ARG A 223 -3.49 -6.38 -12.90
C ARG A 223 -4.65 -6.75 -13.84
N LYS A 224 -4.50 -7.79 -14.65
CA LYS A 224 -5.51 -8.19 -15.64
C LYS A 224 -6.69 -8.97 -15.04
N GLN A 225 -6.40 -9.87 -14.11
CA GLN A 225 -7.32 -10.86 -13.56
C GLN A 225 -7.03 -11.10 -12.07
N PRO A 226 -7.42 -10.15 -11.19
CA PRO A 226 -7.04 -10.17 -9.78
C PRO A 226 -7.55 -11.40 -9.02
N LEU A 227 -8.74 -11.93 -9.40
CA LEU A 227 -9.29 -13.13 -8.78
C LEU A 227 -8.46 -14.38 -9.10
N LEU A 228 -8.02 -14.53 -10.35
CA LEU A 228 -7.18 -15.66 -10.78
C LEU A 228 -5.79 -15.59 -10.16
N ALA A 229 -5.19 -14.40 -10.11
CA ALA A 229 -3.92 -14.22 -9.41
C ALA A 229 -4.05 -14.55 -7.91
N GLY A 230 -5.14 -14.12 -7.26
CA GLY A 230 -5.44 -14.46 -5.87
C GLY A 230 -5.60 -15.97 -5.65
N ALA A 231 -6.32 -16.66 -6.53
CA ALA A 231 -6.51 -18.11 -6.47
C ALA A 231 -5.17 -18.87 -6.65
N LEU A 232 -4.31 -18.43 -7.57
CA LEU A 232 -2.98 -19.03 -7.77
C LEU A 232 -2.08 -18.86 -6.55
N VAL A 233 -2.05 -17.67 -5.94
CA VAL A 233 -1.29 -17.44 -4.70
C VAL A 233 -1.82 -18.33 -3.58
N LEU A 234 -3.14 -18.42 -3.42
CA LEU A 234 -3.76 -19.28 -2.42
C LEU A 234 -3.40 -20.76 -2.65
N SER A 235 -3.46 -21.23 -3.91
CA SER A 235 -3.08 -22.59 -4.28
C SER A 235 -1.62 -22.89 -3.97
N ALA A 236 -0.71 -21.95 -4.26
CA ALA A 236 0.71 -22.11 -3.96
C ALA A 236 0.97 -22.19 -2.45
N VAL A 237 0.30 -21.35 -1.66
CA VAL A 237 0.42 -21.36 -0.19
C VAL A 237 -0.13 -22.67 0.39
N LEU A 238 -1.32 -23.09 -0.02
CA LEU A 238 -1.92 -24.34 0.47
C LEU A 238 -1.11 -25.57 0.05
N GLY A 239 -0.65 -25.60 -1.20
CA GLY A 239 0.21 -26.68 -1.69
C GLY A 239 1.55 -26.76 -0.94
N GLY A 240 2.20 -25.62 -0.71
CA GLY A 240 3.43 -25.56 0.09
C GLY A 240 3.22 -26.01 1.53
N LEU A 241 2.11 -25.60 2.15
CA LEU A 241 1.75 -26.03 3.50
C LEU A 241 1.54 -27.56 3.56
N ALA A 242 0.84 -28.13 2.58
CA ALA A 242 0.60 -29.57 2.50
C ALA A 242 1.91 -30.36 2.37
N ILE A 243 2.83 -29.90 1.51
CA ILE A 243 4.16 -30.51 1.35
C ILE A 243 4.92 -30.47 2.68
N MET A 244 4.97 -29.30 3.34
CA MET A 244 5.64 -29.18 4.63
C MET A 244 5.06 -30.11 5.70
N THR A 245 3.72 -30.21 5.78
CA THR A 245 3.08 -31.12 6.73
C THR A 245 3.40 -32.57 6.44
N LEU A 246 3.39 -32.99 5.17
CA LEU A 246 3.74 -34.35 4.76
C LEU A 246 5.18 -34.67 5.11
N THR A 247 6.13 -33.80 4.75
CA THR A 247 7.54 -33.99 5.07
C THR A 247 7.80 -34.07 6.57
N GLY A 248 7.15 -33.19 7.35
CA GLY A 248 7.24 -33.23 8.81
C GLY A 248 6.67 -34.52 9.40
N LEU A 249 5.51 -34.97 8.92
CA LEU A 249 4.89 -36.22 9.35
C LEU A 249 5.76 -37.43 9.00
N SER A 250 6.30 -37.48 7.78
CA SER A 250 7.22 -38.52 7.34
C SER A 250 8.48 -38.57 8.18
N LEU A 251 9.04 -37.42 8.55
CA LEU A 251 10.22 -37.33 9.42
C LEU A 251 9.93 -37.85 10.83
N VAL A 252 8.78 -37.45 11.41
CA VAL A 252 8.35 -37.93 12.73
C VAL A 252 8.14 -39.45 12.72
N LEU A 253 7.48 -39.97 11.69
CA LEU A 253 7.26 -41.41 11.54
C LEU A 253 8.59 -42.17 11.39
N ALA A 254 9.53 -41.64 10.59
CA ALA A 254 10.86 -42.24 10.43
C ALA A 254 11.65 -42.27 11.75
N LEU A 255 11.61 -41.18 12.53
CA LEU A 255 12.26 -41.10 13.84
C LEU A 255 11.61 -42.04 14.86
N ALA A 256 10.28 -42.07 14.93
CA ALA A 256 9.54 -42.97 15.83
C ALA A 256 9.85 -44.44 15.53
N TRP A 257 9.93 -44.80 14.26
CA TRP A 257 10.30 -46.15 13.84
C TRP A 257 11.76 -46.50 14.18
N GLY A 258 12.70 -45.56 13.96
CA GLY A 258 14.09 -45.72 14.35
C GLY A 258 14.28 -45.92 15.85
N LEU A 259 13.54 -45.17 16.66
CA LEU A 259 13.54 -45.31 18.13
C LEU A 259 12.90 -46.62 18.61
N SER A 260 11.91 -47.16 17.90
CA SER A 260 11.28 -48.44 18.25
C SER A 260 12.16 -49.67 17.96
N ARG A 261 13.26 -49.49 17.22
CA ARG A 261 14.22 -50.55 16.86
C ARG A 261 15.50 -50.53 17.70
N LEU A 262 15.63 -49.56 18.60
CA LEU A 262 16.66 -49.48 19.64
C LEU A 262 16.14 -50.13 20.91
#